data_AF-A0A238VVM4-F1
#
_entry.id   AF-A0A238VVM4-F1
#
_cell.length_a   1.000
_cell.length_b   1.000
_cell.length_c   1.000
_cell.angle_alpha   90.00
_cell.angle_beta   90.00
_cell.angle_gamma   90.00
#
_symmetry.space_group_name_H-M   'P 1'
#
loop_
_entity.id
_entity.type
_entity.pdbx_description
1 polymer ?
#
loop_
_entity_poly.entity_id
_entity_poly.type
_entity_poly.pdbx_seq_one_letter_code
_entity_poly.pdbx_strand_id
1 'polypeptide(L)'
;MKTFKIFLLLICVISFSCKEEKPKTTVKDSKQTAKVQHYICANKCENSGGAVAGNCATCNTPYTHNQAFHNDDFLKNGPLNVPKNTQTTTNTAAPSPAQNALGVYHYTCSNGCTGGAGEASNCKSCGSALAHNTAYHN
;
A
#
# COMPACT_ATOMS: atom_id res chain seq x y z
N MET A 1 28.87 -36.12 46.10
CA MET A 1 28.40 -34.72 46.24
C MET A 1 29.42 -33.71 45.71
N LYS A 2 29.90 -33.89 44.47
CA LYS A 2 31.04 -33.12 43.92
C LYS A 2 30.77 -32.59 42.49
N THR A 3 29.53 -32.70 42.04
CA THR A 3 29.05 -32.23 40.73
C THR A 3 28.16 -30.99 40.83
N PHE A 4 27.71 -30.62 42.05
CA PHE A 4 26.79 -29.49 42.26
C PHE A 4 27.47 -28.12 42.33
N LYS A 5 28.80 -28.06 42.51
CA LYS A 5 29.55 -26.79 42.58
C LYS A 5 29.99 -26.23 41.22
N ILE A 6 29.94 -27.03 40.16
CA ILE A 6 30.31 -26.57 38.81
C ILE A 6 29.13 -25.82 38.15
N PHE A 7 27.89 -26.18 38.52
CA PHE A 7 26.70 -25.53 37.97
C PHE A 7 26.43 -24.11 38.52
N LEU A 8 26.96 -23.79 39.71
CA LEU A 8 26.81 -22.44 40.30
C LEU A 8 27.80 -21.42 39.71
N LEU A 9 28.84 -21.88 39.01
CA LEU A 9 29.85 -21.01 38.39
C LEU A 9 29.55 -20.68 36.92
N LEU A 10 28.53 -21.31 36.33
CA LEU A 10 28.11 -21.07 34.94
C LEU A 10 27.00 -20.01 34.80
N ILE A 11 26.41 -19.55 35.90
CA ILE A 11 25.27 -18.61 35.90
C ILE A 11 25.74 -17.14 35.95
N CYS A 12 27.01 -16.86 36.23
CA CYS A 12 27.52 -15.49 36.41
C CYS A 12 28.05 -14.79 35.14
N VAL A 13 27.89 -15.36 33.93
CA VAL A 13 28.54 -14.81 32.71
C VAL A 13 27.59 -14.28 31.64
N ILE A 14 26.27 -14.24 31.87
CA ILE A 14 25.29 -13.81 30.84
C ILE A 14 24.76 -12.38 31.05
N SER A 15 25.30 -11.63 32.01
CA SER A 15 24.99 -10.19 32.17
C SER A 15 25.95 -9.31 31.37
N PHE A 16 26.32 -9.72 30.15
CA PHE A 16 26.85 -8.77 29.16
C PHE A 16 25.66 -7.92 28.70
N SER A 17 25.44 -6.88 29.49
CA SER A 17 24.71 -5.68 29.12
C SER A 17 25.04 -5.35 27.66
N CYS A 18 24.07 -5.55 26.77
CA CYS A 18 24.11 -5.02 25.41
C CYS A 18 24.18 -3.49 25.54
N LYS A 19 25.40 -2.96 25.68
CA LYS A 19 25.66 -1.58 25.34
C LYS A 19 25.45 -1.53 23.83
N GLU A 20 24.28 -1.04 23.43
CA GLU A 20 24.07 -0.59 22.06
C GLU A 20 25.12 0.49 21.79
N GLU A 21 26.26 0.09 21.23
CA GLU A 21 26.99 1.01 20.37
C GLU A 21 26.06 1.28 19.20
N LYS A 22 25.55 2.51 19.15
CA LYS A 22 24.87 3.05 17.98
C LYS A 22 25.65 2.58 16.74
N PRO A 23 24.99 2.04 15.71
CA PRO A 23 25.68 1.71 14.48
C PRO A 23 26.42 2.96 14.03
N LYS A 24 27.75 2.86 14.05
CA LYS A 24 28.63 3.88 13.51
C LYS A 24 28.42 3.78 12.01
N THR A 25 27.44 4.54 11.51
CA THR A 25 27.24 4.74 10.08
C THR A 25 28.55 5.32 9.57
N THR A 26 29.38 4.43 9.04
CA THR A 26 30.48 4.77 8.17
C THR A 26 29.79 5.25 6.90
N VAL A 27 29.40 6.53 6.91
CA VAL A 27 29.08 7.28 5.71
C VAL A 27 30.38 7.31 4.93
N LYS A 28 30.60 6.29 4.10
CA LYS A 28 31.47 6.47 2.96
C LYS A 28 30.77 7.47 2.08
N ASP A 29 31.41 8.60 1.90
CA ASP A 29 31.05 9.59 0.90
C ASP A 29 30.80 8.88 -0.44
N SER A 30 29.52 8.77 -0.79
CA SER A 30 29.09 8.64 -2.17
C SER A 30 28.14 9.79 -2.41
N LYS A 31 28.79 10.88 -2.81
CA LYS A 31 28.28 12.04 -3.49
C LYS A 31 27.33 11.65 -4.62
N GLN A 32 26.07 11.42 -4.27
CA GLN A 32 24.91 11.85 -5.03
C GLN A 32 23.74 11.74 -4.07
N THR A 33 23.10 12.87 -3.76
CA THR A 33 21.76 12.86 -3.19
C THR A 33 20.92 12.02 -4.15
N ALA A 34 20.64 10.76 -3.80
CA ALA A 34 19.85 9.87 -4.61
C ALA A 34 18.43 10.44 -4.61
N LYS A 35 18.19 11.37 -5.54
CA LYS A 35 16.88 11.96 -5.75
C LYS A 35 15.96 10.79 -6.06
N VAL A 36 14.96 10.60 -5.21
CA VAL A 36 13.92 9.61 -5.42
C VAL A 36 13.39 9.83 -6.84
N GLN A 37 13.38 8.78 -7.66
CA GLN A 37 12.88 8.88 -9.04
C GLN A 37 11.35 8.86 -9.01
N HIS A 38 10.70 9.59 -9.92
CA HIS A 38 9.24 9.64 -10.00
C HIS A 38 8.66 8.33 -10.57
N TYR A 39 9.40 7.71 -11.48
CA TYR A 39 9.10 6.41 -12.07
C TYR A 39 10.25 5.44 -11.78
N ILE A 40 9.93 4.20 -11.45
CA ILE A 40 10.91 3.16 -11.06
C ILE A 40 10.68 1.87 -11.83
N CYS A 41 11.75 1.10 -12.01
CA CYS A 41 11.67 -0.23 -12.61
C CYS A 41 11.35 -1.29 -11.56
N ALA A 42 10.26 -2.04 -11.75
CA ALA A 42 9.86 -3.14 -10.85
C ALA A 42 10.94 -4.23 -10.74
N ASN A 43 11.70 -4.46 -11.81
CA ASN A 43 12.82 -5.42 -11.84
C ASN A 43 14.08 -4.93 -11.12
N LYS A 44 14.03 -3.73 -10.50
CA LYS A 44 15.15 -3.15 -9.72
C LYS A 44 16.46 -3.09 -10.50
N CYS A 45 16.38 -2.86 -11.81
CA CYS A 45 17.57 -2.67 -12.65
C CYS A 45 18.38 -1.48 -12.12
N GLU A 46 19.69 -1.65 -12.08
CA GLU A 46 20.62 -0.64 -11.56
C GLU A 46 20.49 0.66 -12.37
N ASN A 47 20.51 1.81 -11.67
CA ASN A 47 20.41 3.15 -12.27
C ASN A 47 19.16 3.36 -13.15
N SER A 48 18.09 2.58 -12.94
CA SER A 48 16.86 2.67 -13.70
C SER A 48 15.81 3.58 -13.06
N GLY A 49 14.81 4.00 -13.84
CA GLY A 49 13.78 4.96 -13.45
C GLY A 49 13.92 6.30 -14.17
N GLY A 50 13.07 7.26 -13.82
CA GLY A 50 13.12 8.58 -14.43
C GLY A 50 12.06 9.55 -13.90
N ALA A 51 12.10 10.77 -14.45
CA ALA A 51 11.14 11.82 -14.15
C ALA A 51 9.80 11.67 -14.92
N VAL A 52 9.78 10.83 -15.96
CA VAL A 52 8.63 10.62 -16.83
C VAL A 52 8.33 9.14 -17.00
N ALA A 53 7.09 8.80 -17.36
CA ALA A 53 6.72 7.45 -17.73
C ALA A 53 7.53 6.95 -18.93
N GLY A 54 7.71 5.64 -19.04
CA GLY A 54 8.47 5.02 -20.13
C GLY A 54 8.83 3.58 -19.81
N ASN A 55 9.72 3.01 -20.61
CA ASN A 55 10.22 1.64 -20.41
C ASN A 55 11.64 1.67 -19.84
N CYS A 56 11.94 0.71 -18.99
CA CYS A 56 13.29 0.47 -18.51
C CYS A 56 14.23 0.14 -19.68
N ALA A 57 15.30 0.92 -19.85
CA ALA A 57 16.29 0.67 -20.90
C ALA A 57 17.02 -0.68 -20.76
N THR A 58 17.06 -1.26 -19.55
CA THR A 58 17.77 -2.52 -19.27
C THR A 58 16.92 -3.76 -19.54
N CYS A 59 15.64 -3.73 -19.16
CA CYS A 59 14.77 -4.91 -19.22
C CYS A 59 13.48 -4.69 -20.03
N ASN A 60 13.36 -3.54 -20.69
CA ASN A 60 12.23 -3.10 -21.50
C ASN A 60 10.85 -3.09 -20.80
N THR A 61 10.83 -3.31 -19.47
CA THR A 61 9.61 -3.34 -18.67
C THR A 61 9.12 -1.91 -18.42
N PRO A 62 7.80 -1.63 -18.56
CA PRO A 62 7.25 -0.32 -18.23
C PRO A 62 7.57 0.11 -16.80
N TYR A 63 7.91 1.37 -16.60
CA TYR A 63 8.11 1.90 -15.27
C TYR A 63 6.79 1.99 -14.49
N THR A 64 6.89 1.75 -13.20
CA THR A 64 5.81 1.97 -12.24
C THR A 64 5.96 3.33 -11.58
N HIS A 65 4.85 3.99 -11.29
CA HIS A 65 4.83 5.24 -10.53
C HIS A 65 5.37 5.02 -9.10
N ASN A 66 6.31 5.87 -8.66
CA ASN A 66 6.92 5.80 -7.35
C ASN A 66 6.22 6.77 -6.38
N GLN A 67 5.40 6.22 -5.48
CA GLN A 67 4.67 7.02 -4.51
C GLN A 67 5.58 7.82 -3.56
N ALA A 68 6.79 7.32 -3.27
CA ALA A 68 7.73 7.99 -2.39
C ALA A 68 8.23 9.33 -2.95
N PHE A 69 8.18 9.52 -4.28
CA PHE A 69 8.63 10.76 -4.92
C PHE A 69 7.87 12.00 -4.42
N HIS A 70 6.57 11.86 -4.16
CA HIS A 70 5.76 12.96 -3.67
C HIS A 70 5.88 13.17 -2.16
N ASN A 71 6.30 12.14 -1.41
CA ASN A 71 6.48 12.24 0.05
C ASN A 71 7.58 13.23 0.42
N ASP A 72 8.61 13.37 -0.40
CA ASP A 72 9.70 14.33 -0.17
C ASP A 72 9.26 15.79 -0.29
N ASP A 73 8.34 16.09 -1.21
CA ASP A 73 7.80 17.45 -1.37
C ASP A 73 6.87 17.84 -0.21
N PHE A 74 6.15 16.88 0.38
CA PHE A 74 5.32 17.11 1.56
C PHE A 74 6.13 17.50 2.81
N LEU A 75 7.39 17.08 2.91
CA LEU A 75 8.22 17.28 4.10
C LEU A 75 9.13 18.52 4.04
N LYS A 76 9.31 19.13 2.86
CA LYS A 76 10.20 20.30 2.68
C LYS A 76 9.72 21.57 3.37
N ASN A 77 8.42 21.68 3.66
CA ASN A 77 7.80 22.93 4.13
C ASN A 77 7.51 22.97 5.65
N GLY A 78 8.15 22.11 6.45
CA GLY A 78 7.95 22.04 7.90
C GLY A 78 6.85 21.04 8.32
N PRO A 79 6.44 21.01 9.60
CA PRO A 79 5.38 20.11 10.05
C PRO A 79 4.11 20.37 9.24
N LEU A 80 3.56 19.29 8.67
CA LEU A 80 2.39 19.33 7.81
C LEU A 80 1.22 19.98 8.57
N ASN A 81 0.89 21.22 8.21
CA ASN A 81 -0.26 21.91 8.77
C ASN A 81 -1.50 21.40 8.02
N VAL A 82 -1.96 20.20 8.36
CA VAL A 82 -3.19 19.62 7.81
C VAL A 82 -4.35 20.33 8.50
N PRO A 83 -5.15 21.15 7.80
CA PRO A 83 -6.39 21.65 8.37
C PRO A 83 -7.21 20.43 8.78
N LYS A 84 -7.72 20.40 10.02
CA LYS A 84 -8.69 19.39 10.42
C LYS A 84 -9.91 19.55 9.53
N ASN A 85 -10.01 18.72 8.49
CA ASN A 85 -11.12 18.76 7.55
C ASN A 85 -12.37 18.28 8.28
N THR A 86 -13.10 19.21 8.90
CA THR A 86 -14.45 18.96 9.40
C THR A 86 -15.42 19.26 8.26
N GLN A 87 -15.18 18.62 7.12
CA GLN A 87 -16.11 18.66 6.01
C GLN A 87 -17.17 17.60 6.29
N THR A 88 -18.33 18.05 6.74
CA THR A 88 -19.55 17.25 6.63
C THR A 88 -19.82 17.09 5.14
N THR A 89 -19.34 16.00 4.56
CA THR A 89 -19.62 15.63 3.18
C THR A 89 -21.07 15.17 3.08
N THR A 90 -22.01 16.09 2.91
CA THR A 90 -23.33 15.74 2.38
C THR A 90 -23.27 15.72 0.85
N ASN A 91 -22.36 14.91 0.30
CA ASN A 91 -22.44 14.52 -1.11
C ASN A 91 -23.18 13.20 -1.16
N THR A 92 -24.52 13.26 -1.14
CA THR A 92 -25.32 12.11 -1.55
C THR A 92 -25.26 12.11 -3.07
N ALA A 93 -24.29 11.39 -3.63
CA ALA A 93 -24.29 11.10 -5.06
C ALA A 93 -25.62 10.41 -5.39
N ALA A 94 -26.28 10.84 -6.47
CA ALA A 94 -27.47 10.16 -6.94
C ALA A 94 -27.12 8.67 -7.16
N PRO A 95 -27.95 7.73 -6.66
CA PRO A 95 -27.69 6.31 -6.83
C PRO A 95 -27.61 6.01 -8.33
N SER A 96 -26.62 5.18 -8.70
CA SER A 96 -26.52 4.71 -10.08
C SER A 96 -27.77 3.92 -10.45
N PRO A 97 -28.22 3.97 -11.73
CA PRO A 97 -29.29 3.12 -12.21
C PRO A 97 -29.04 1.65 -11.88
N ALA A 98 -30.11 0.89 -11.65
CA ALA A 98 -29.97 -0.53 -11.37
C ALA A 98 -29.40 -1.31 -12.57
N GLN A 99 -29.81 -0.92 -13.77
CA GLN A 99 -29.38 -1.53 -15.03
C GLN A 99 -28.82 -0.48 -15.97
N ASN A 100 -27.84 -0.88 -16.78
CA ASN A 100 -27.37 -0.07 -17.90
C ASN A 100 -28.34 -0.19 -19.10
N ALA A 101 -28.04 0.52 -20.20
CA ALA A 101 -28.89 0.51 -21.40
C ALA A 101 -29.05 -0.86 -22.06
N LEU A 102 -28.20 -1.83 -21.73
CA LEU A 102 -28.24 -3.22 -22.21
C LEU A 102 -29.01 -4.14 -21.25
N GLY A 103 -29.56 -3.62 -20.15
CA GLY A 103 -30.26 -4.41 -19.13
C GLY A 103 -29.33 -5.15 -18.17
N VAL A 104 -28.03 -4.88 -18.17
CA VAL A 104 -27.07 -5.51 -17.25
C VAL A 104 -27.17 -4.81 -15.89
N TYR A 105 -27.31 -5.57 -14.81
CA TYR A 105 -27.38 -5.01 -13.44
C TYR A 105 -26.01 -4.62 -12.88
N HIS A 106 -25.93 -3.54 -12.10
CA HIS A 106 -24.69 -3.10 -11.45
C HIS A 106 -24.25 -4.05 -10.33
N TYR A 107 -25.20 -4.58 -9.56
CA TYR A 107 -24.98 -5.59 -8.53
C TYR A 107 -25.89 -6.79 -8.79
N THR A 108 -25.34 -8.01 -8.73
CA THR A 108 -26.03 -9.27 -9.06
C THR A 108 -25.86 -10.31 -7.96
N CYS A 109 -26.76 -11.30 -7.92
CA CYS A 109 -26.70 -12.35 -6.91
C CYS A 109 -25.80 -13.50 -7.35
N SER A 110 -24.74 -13.80 -6.60
CA SER A 110 -23.84 -14.93 -6.88
C SER A 110 -24.51 -16.30 -6.75
N ASN A 111 -25.66 -16.39 -6.09
CA ASN A 111 -26.45 -17.62 -5.99
C ASN A 111 -27.36 -17.84 -7.20
N GLY A 112 -27.29 -17.00 -8.24
CA GLY A 112 -28.07 -17.14 -9.47
C GLY A 112 -29.54 -16.72 -9.34
N CYS A 113 -29.90 -15.98 -8.29
CA CYS A 113 -31.24 -15.41 -8.19
C CYS A 113 -31.48 -14.36 -9.28
N THR A 114 -32.70 -14.29 -9.80
CA THR A 114 -33.11 -13.28 -10.78
C THR A 114 -33.09 -11.87 -10.17
N GLY A 115 -32.67 -10.88 -10.96
CA GLY A 115 -32.65 -9.46 -10.58
C GLY A 115 -31.29 -8.96 -10.08
N GLY A 116 -31.29 -7.74 -9.54
CA GLY A 116 -30.09 -7.04 -9.08
C GLY A 116 -30.41 -5.66 -8.50
N ALA A 117 -29.37 -4.86 -8.26
CA ALA A 117 -29.51 -3.50 -7.71
C ALA A 117 -28.49 -2.53 -8.33
N GLY A 118 -28.75 -1.23 -8.18
CA GLY A 118 -27.82 -0.15 -8.58
C GLY A 118 -26.75 0.14 -7.53
N GLU A 119 -26.93 -0.39 -6.33
CA GLU A 119 -26.12 -0.14 -5.15
C GLU A 119 -25.85 -1.44 -4.37
N ALA A 120 -24.78 -1.42 -3.58
CA ALA A 120 -24.41 -2.53 -2.72
C ALA A 120 -25.52 -2.77 -1.67
N SER A 121 -26.26 -3.86 -1.86
CA SER A 121 -27.41 -4.23 -1.04
C SER A 121 -27.57 -5.76 -1.00
N ASN A 122 -28.56 -6.25 -0.25
CA ASN A 122 -28.86 -7.67 -0.16
C ASN A 122 -29.86 -8.10 -1.25
N CYS A 123 -29.66 -9.31 -1.78
CA CYS A 123 -30.58 -9.94 -2.70
C CYS A 123 -31.95 -10.11 -2.05
N LYS A 124 -33.01 -9.63 -2.72
CA LYS A 124 -34.38 -9.74 -2.22
C LYS A 124 -34.88 -11.19 -2.13
N SER A 125 -34.30 -12.09 -2.91
CA SER A 125 -34.73 -13.49 -3.00
C SER A 125 -34.08 -14.38 -1.95
N CYS A 126 -32.77 -14.23 -1.72
CA CYS A 126 -32.02 -15.13 -0.81
C CYS A 126 -31.34 -14.42 0.36
N GLY A 127 -31.43 -13.10 0.46
CA GLY A 127 -30.84 -12.30 1.54
C GLY A 127 -29.32 -12.14 1.49
N SER A 128 -28.62 -12.86 0.62
CA SER A 128 -27.16 -12.74 0.45
C SER A 128 -26.76 -11.38 -0.13
N ALA A 129 -25.60 -10.87 0.26
CA ALA A 129 -25.05 -9.64 -0.32
C ALA A 129 -24.89 -9.77 -1.84
N LEU A 130 -25.30 -8.74 -2.59
CA LEU A 130 -25.09 -8.70 -4.03
C LEU A 130 -23.62 -8.42 -4.35
N ALA A 131 -23.10 -9.12 -5.35
CA ALA A 131 -21.76 -8.91 -5.86
C ALA A 131 -21.75 -7.83 -6.94
N HIS A 132 -20.69 -7.03 -6.97
CA HIS A 132 -20.47 -6.05 -8.03
C HIS A 132 -20.29 -6.75 -9.38
N ASN A 133 -20.97 -6.26 -10.41
CA ASN A 133 -20.92 -6.79 -11.76
C ASN A 133 -20.12 -5.84 -12.65
N THR A 134 -18.91 -6.26 -13.03
CA THR A 134 -18.01 -5.46 -13.88
C THR A 134 -18.58 -5.23 -15.28
N ALA A 135 -19.40 -6.16 -15.81
CA ALA A 135 -20.00 -6.03 -17.14
C ALA A 135 -21.01 -4.87 -17.25
N TYR A 136 -21.45 -4.30 -16.12
CA TYR A 136 -22.29 -3.11 -16.09
C TYR A 136 -21.60 -1.89 -16.73
N HIS A 137 -20.26 -1.82 -16.65
CA HIS A 137 -19.45 -0.67 -17.05
C HIS A 137 -18.87 -0.77 -18.47
N ASN A 138 -19.27 -1.77 -19.25
CA ASN A 138 -18.81 -1.99 -20.63
C ASN A 138 -19.71 -1.33 -21.67
#